data_AF-H5T8V7-F1
#
_entry.id   AF-H5T8V7-F1
#
_cell.length_a   1.000
_cell.length_b   1.000
_cell.length_c   1.000
_cell.angle_alpha   90.00
_cell.angle_beta   90.00
_cell.angle_gamma   90.00
#
_symmetry.space_group_name_H-M   'P 1'
#
loop_
_entity.id
_entity.type
_entity.pdbx_description
1 polymer ?
#
loop_
_entity_poly.entity_id
_entity_poly.type
_entity_poly.pdbx_seq_one_letter_code
_entity_poly.pdbx_strand_id
1 'polypeptide(L)'
;MFEGEVTHAANSILLPGEVDMPISIQEPVYRVEVALGKQEIRAYGKEVPLQPGMTLSADVVLEQHSLISWLLEPILSLKGRI
;
A
#
# COMPACT_ATOMS: atom_id res chain seq x y z
N MET A 1 10.91 0.21 10.06
CA MET A 1 10.04 0.29 8.87
C MET A 1 8.68 -0.19 9.30
N PHE A 2 7.62 0.55 8.96
CA PHE A 2 6.24 0.12 9.26
C PHE A 2 5.74 -0.72 8.10
N GLU A 3 5.10 -1.83 8.42
CA GLU A 3 4.45 -2.69 7.45
C GLU A 3 2.96 -2.72 7.76
N GLY A 4 2.16 -2.82 6.71
CA GLY A 4 0.71 -2.88 6.82
C GLY A 4 0.11 -3.47 5.55
N GLU A 5 -1.13 -3.92 5.68
CA GLU A 5 -1.88 -4.52 4.59
C GLU A 5 -3.07 -3.63 4.25
N VAL A 6 -3.27 -3.38 2.95
CA VAL A 6 -4.47 -2.68 2.47
C VAL A 6 -5.66 -3.60 2.66
N THR A 7 -6.59 -3.23 3.53
CA THR A 7 -7.79 -4.03 3.81
C THR A 7 -8.96 -3.62 2.94
N HIS A 8 -9.05 -2.34 2.60
CA HIS A 8 -10.12 -1.80 1.77
C HIS A 8 -9.59 -0.70 0.84
N ALA A 9 -10.15 -0.66 -0.37
CA ALA A 9 -9.99 0.44 -1.30
C ALA A 9 -11.37 0.99 -1.67
N ALA A 10 -11.52 2.31 -1.67
CA ALA A 10 -12.77 2.94 -2.06
C ALA A 10 -13.03 2.75 -3.56
N ASN A 11 -14.30 2.53 -3.92
CA ASN A 11 -14.72 2.37 -5.31
C ASN A 11 -14.94 3.70 -6.05
N SER A 12 -14.74 4.83 -5.37
CA SER A 12 -14.91 6.17 -5.91
C SER A 12 -13.59 6.93 -5.90
N ILE A 13 -13.34 7.68 -6.97
CA ILE A 13 -12.17 8.55 -7.08
C ILE A 13 -12.43 9.87 -6.34
N LEU A 14 -11.38 10.46 -5.77
CA LEU A 14 -11.38 11.78 -5.17
C LEU A 14 -10.62 12.74 -6.10
N LEU A 15 -11.27 13.83 -6.50
CA LEU A 15 -10.63 14.86 -7.33
C LEU A 15 -9.96 15.94 -6.45
N PRO A 16 -8.95 16.65 -7.00
CA PRO A 16 -8.35 17.81 -6.33
C PRO A 16 -9.42 18.83 -5.90
N GLY A 17 -9.47 19.16 -4.61
CA GLY A 17 -10.40 20.16 -4.06
C GLY A 17 -11.79 19.65 -3.66
N GLU A 18 -12.11 18.37 -3.83
CA GLU A 18 -13.39 17.80 -3.36
C GLU A 18 -13.41 17.52 -1.84
N VAL A 19 -12.23 17.38 -1.23
CA VAL A 19 -12.10 17.03 0.19
C VAL A 19 -11.14 17.98 0.87
N ASP A 20 -11.56 18.53 2.01
CA ASP A 20 -10.72 19.33 2.89
C ASP A 20 -9.81 18.39 3.71
N MET A 21 -8.63 18.12 3.18
CA MET A 21 -7.59 17.32 3.83
C MET A 21 -6.37 18.19 4.14
N PRO A 22 -5.62 17.88 5.22
CA PRO A 22 -4.39 18.60 5.57
C PRO A 22 -3.24 18.37 4.57
N ILE A 23 -3.48 17.63 3.49
CA ILE A 23 -2.54 17.36 2.41
C ILE A 23 -3.11 17.87 1.08
N SER A 24 -2.28 18.54 0.29
CA SER A 24 -2.67 19.01 -1.04
C SER A 24 -2.52 17.88 -2.06
N ILE A 25 -3.60 17.53 -2.73
CA ILE A 25 -3.64 16.50 -3.76
C ILE A 25 -3.71 17.19 -5.13
N GLN A 26 -2.82 16.83 -6.04
CA GLN A 26 -2.70 17.45 -7.36
C GLN A 26 -3.31 16.60 -8.49
N GLU A 27 -3.59 15.33 -8.22
CA GLU A 27 -4.09 14.36 -9.19
C GLU A 27 -5.25 13.57 -8.59
N PRO A 28 -6.14 12.97 -9.39
CA PRO A 28 -7.19 12.10 -8.86
C PRO A 28 -6.61 10.92 -8.07
N VAL A 29 -7.14 10.66 -6.87
CA VAL A 29 -6.64 9.58 -5.98
C VAL A 29 -7.78 8.69 -5.48
N TYR A 30 -7.42 7.48 -5.05
CA TYR A 30 -8.32 6.59 -4.32
C TYR A 30 -7.97 6.59 -2.83
N ARG A 31 -9.00 6.48 -1.98
CA ARG A 31 -8.81 6.26 -0.54
C ARG A 31 -8.60 4.77 -0.27
N VAL A 32 -7.59 4.44 0.52
CA VAL A 32 -7.35 3.08 1.02
C VAL A 32 -7.35 3.07 2.54
N GLU A 33 -7.77 1.95 3.13
CA GLU A 33 -7.70 1.69 4.56
C GLU A 33 -6.68 0.58 4.82
N VAL A 34 -5.69 0.89 5.65
CA VAL A 34 -4.52 0.04 5.88
C VAL A 34 -4.52 -0.45 7.33
N ALA A 35 -4.42 -1.76 7.52
CA ALA A 35 -4.16 -2.35 8.83
C ALA A 35 -2.64 -2.36 9.07
N LEU A 36 -2.16 -1.52 9.98
CA LEU A 36 -0.76 -1.50 10.38
C LEU A 36 -0.42 -2.69 11.27
N GLY A 37 0.73 -3.33 11.05
CA GLY A 37 1.20 -4.43 11.89
C GLY A 37 1.54 -3.99 13.32
N LYS A 38 1.81 -2.70 13.53
CA LYS A 38 2.01 -2.06 14.84
C LYS A 38 1.46 -0.64 14.82
N GLN A 39 0.83 -0.22 15.93
CA GLN A 39 0.30 1.14 16.10
C GLN A 39 1.14 2.01 17.04
N GLU A 40 2.43 1.69 17.17
CA GLU A 40 3.37 2.39 18.04
C GLU A 40 4.64 2.75 17.25
N ILE A 41 5.17 3.94 17.50
CA ILE A 41 6.44 4.42 16.98
C ILE A 41 7.48 4.55 18.08
N ARG A 42 8.73 4.24 17.76
CA ARG A 42 9.85 4.56 18.64
C ARG A 42 10.27 6.02 18.45
N ALA A 43 9.99 6.85 19.45
CA ALA A 43 10.39 8.26 19.48
C ALA A 43 11.07 8.58 20.81
N TYR A 44 12.19 9.32 20.76
CA TYR A 44 12.92 9.76 21.96
C TYR A 44 13.27 8.62 22.94
N GLY A 45 13.56 7.43 22.41
CA GLY A 45 13.91 6.25 23.21
C GLY A 45 12.73 5.53 23.89
N LYS A 46 11.48 5.88 23.54
CA LYS A 46 10.26 5.25 24.05
C LYS A 46 9.35 4.83 22.92
N GLU A 47 8.53 3.81 23.15
CA GLU A 47 7.41 3.48 22.27
C GLU A 47 6.25 4.44 22.60
N VAL A 48 5.72 5.09 21.57
CA VAL A 48 4.65 6.10 21.66
C VAL A 48 3.56 5.69 20.66
N PRO A 49 2.27 5.71 21.04
CA PRO A 49 1.20 5.36 20.11
C PRO A 49 1.14 6.34 18.94
N LEU A 50 0.75 5.85 17.77
CA LEU A 50 0.40 6.69 16.62
C LEU A 50 -0.77 7.60 16.99
N GLN A 51 -0.67 8.87 16.65
CA GLN A 51 -1.68 9.87 16.97
C GLN A 51 -2.52 10.22 15.73
N PRO A 52 -3.82 10.47 15.91
CA PRO A 52 -4.65 11.01 14.83
C PRO A 52 -4.07 12.31 14.28
N GLY A 53 -4.18 12.51 12.97
CA GLY A 53 -3.66 13.70 12.27
C GLY A 53 -2.19 13.61 11.86
N MET A 54 -1.49 12.52 12.18
CA MET A 54 -0.16 12.28 11.63
C MET A 54 -0.24 11.95 10.13
N THR A 55 0.71 12.49 9.35
CA THR A 55 0.87 12.16 7.94
C THR A 55 1.74 10.93 7.77
N LEU A 56 1.34 10.01 6.90
CA LEU A 56 2.10 8.83 6.52
C LEU A 56 2.63 8.98 5.10
N SER A 57 3.87 8.53 4.86
CA SER A 57 4.40 8.27 3.52
C SER A 57 4.84 6.81 3.47
N ALA A 58 4.45 6.11 2.41
CA ALA A 58 4.72 4.69 2.25
C ALA A 58 4.80 4.32 0.77
N ASP A 59 5.57 3.29 0.48
CA ASP A 59 5.57 2.62 -0.82
C ASP A 59 4.50 1.52 -0.81
N VAL A 60 3.64 1.51 -1.84
CA VAL A 60 2.59 0.50 -1.98
C VAL A 60 3.05 -0.57 -2.95
N VAL A 61 3.18 -1.80 -2.46
CA VAL A 61 3.44 -2.97 -3.31
C VAL A 61 2.11 -3.44 -3.89
N LEU A 62 1.94 -3.29 -5.21
CA LEU A 62 0.72 -3.70 -5.91
C LEU A 62 0.69 -5.19 -6.24
N GLU A 63 1.85 -5.76 -6.54
CA GLU A 63 2.00 -7.13 -6.98
C GLU A 63 3.34 -7.72 -6.54
N GLN A 64 3.37 -9.04 -6.38
CA GLN A 64 4.60 -9.80 -6.11
C GLN A 64 4.71 -10.90 -7.16
N HIS A 65 5.78 -10.84 -7.96
CA HIS A 65 6.07 -11.82 -8.99
C HIS A 65 7.26 -12.68 -8.61
N SER A 66 7.11 -14.00 -8.72
CA SER A 66 8.19 -14.95 -8.46
C SER A 66 9.09 -15.06 -9.68
N LEU A 67 10.36 -14.66 -9.55
CA LEU A 67 11.35 -14.77 -10.64
C LEU A 67 11.57 -16.22 -11.08
N ILE A 68 11.54 -17.18 -10.14
CA ILE A 68 11.68 -18.59 -10.49
C ILE A 68 10.44 -19.11 -11.22
N SER A 69 9.24 -18.63 -10.86
CA SER A 69 8.02 -18.92 -11.61
C SER A 69 8.14 -18.40 -13.05
N TRP A 70 8.51 -17.12 -13.19
CA TRP A 70 8.73 -16.48 -14.50
C TRP A 70 9.74 -17.24 -15.37
N LEU A 71 10.83 -17.76 -14.78
CA LEU A 71 11.84 -18.51 -15.53
C LEU A 71 11.34 -19.91 -15.98
N LEU A 72 10.44 -20.53 -15.23
CA LEU A 72 9.91 -21.87 -15.52
C LEU A 72 8.69 -21.85 -16.45
N GLU A 73 7.98 -20.71 -16.56
CA GLU A 73 6.84 -20.51 -17.46
C GLU A 73 7.11 -20.95 -18.92
N PRO A 74 8.25 -20.61 -19.57
CA PRO A 74 8.54 -21.05 -20.93
C PRO A 74 8.58 -22.58 -21.08
N ILE A 75 9.22 -23.27 -20.13
CA ILE A 75 9.39 -24.73 -20.16
C ILE A 75 8.04 -25.43 -19.92
N LEU A 76 7.23 -24.89 -19.00
CA LEU A 76 5.90 -25.43 -18.70
C LEU A 76 4.92 -25.20 -19.87
N SER A 77 5.02 -24.08 -20.59
CA SER A 77 4.16 -23.77 -21.74
C SER A 77 4.33 -24.77 -22.90
N LEU A 78 5.52 -25.37 -23.04
CA LEU A 78 5.81 -26.36 -24.08
C LEU A 78 5.13 -27.71 -23.83
N LYS A 79 4.84 -28.05 -22.57
CA LYS A 79 4.15 -29.30 -22.22
C LYS A 79 2.64 -29.25 -22.43
N GLY A 80 2.05 -28.06 -22.61
CA GLY A 80 0.63 -27.86 -22.88
C GLY A 80 0.23 -27.81 -24.36
N ARG A 81 1.19 -27.95 -25.29
CA ARG A 81 0.94 -28.06 -26.73
C ARG A 81 1.21 -29.49 -27.20
N ILE A 82 0.29 -30.40 -26.92
CA ILE A 82 0.07 -31.66 -27.65
C ILE A 82 -1.42 -31.98 -27.63
#